data_AF-A0A517XTZ0-F1
#
_entry.id   AF-A0A517XTZ0-F1
#
_cell.length_a   1.000
_cell.length_b   1.000
_cell.length_c   1.000
_cell.angle_alpha   90.00
_cell.angle_beta   90.00
_cell.angle_gamma   90.00
#
_symmetry.space_group_name_H-M   'P 1'
#
loop_
_entity.id
_entity.type
_entity.pdbx_description
1 polymer ?
#
loop_
_entity_poly.entity_id
_entity_poly.type
_entity_poly.pdbx_seq_one_letter_code
_entity_poly.pdbx_strand_id
1 'polypeptide(L)'
;MRGLRYCSATRGDAVGWDRKKRGSGTGYFYLSVRTPAGVRKLYFGRRTAGHLAAAVVEQRRQARQAAWKVIREERAATAEADRLAAELTAAAEALSAAWLVLTGHERRRGEWRKRRGKEAEGRNA
;
A
#
# COMPACT_ATOMS: atom_id res chain seq x y z
N MET A 1 -1.70 -23.66 7.69
CA MET A 1 -0.24 -23.49 7.47
C MET A 1 0.02 -22.09 6.90
N ARG A 2 0.63 -21.18 7.67
CA ARG A 2 0.92 -19.81 7.19
C ARG A 2 2.14 -19.87 6.27
N GLY A 3 1.95 -19.52 5.00
CA GLY A 3 3.02 -19.49 4.00
C GLY A 3 4.17 -18.57 4.45
N LEU A 4 5.39 -19.08 4.38
CA LEU A 4 6.61 -18.31 4.60
C LEU A 4 6.61 -17.09 3.66
N ARG A 5 6.46 -15.89 4.22
CA ARG A 5 6.55 -14.65 3.44
C ARG A 5 8.03 -14.31 3.24
N TYR A 6 8.48 -14.36 2.00
CA TYR A 6 9.80 -13.87 1.63
C TYR A 6 9.91 -12.39 1.99
N CYS A 7 10.98 -12.02 2.67
CA CYS A 7 11.16 -10.66 3.13
C CYS A 7 11.59 -9.83 1.92
N SER A 8 10.67 -9.07 1.31
CA SER A 8 10.99 -8.05 0.29
C SER A 8 11.45 -6.72 0.90
N ALA A 9 11.69 -6.69 2.22
CA ALA A 9 12.01 -5.49 2.97
C ALA A 9 13.53 -5.32 3.13
N THR A 10 14.20 -5.04 2.02
CA THR A 10 15.44 -4.26 2.02
C THR A 10 15.51 -3.54 0.69
N ARG A 11 15.73 -2.22 0.71
CA ARG A 11 16.14 -1.38 -0.43
C ARG A 11 17.55 -1.79 -0.91
N GLY A 12 17.73 -3.07 -1.18
CA GLY A 12 18.99 -3.71 -1.54
C GLY A 12 18.65 -5.07 -2.13
N ASP A 13 18.86 -5.19 -3.44
CA ASP A 13 18.61 -6.33 -4.32
C ASP A 13 19.37 -7.62 -3.99
N ALA A 14 19.81 -7.84 -2.74
CA ALA A 14 20.72 -8.92 -2.42
C ALA A 14 20.00 -10.26 -2.20
N VAL A 15 19.55 -10.87 -3.29
CA VAL A 15 19.53 -12.33 -3.41
C VAL A 15 21.00 -12.76 -3.35
N GLY A 16 21.40 -13.21 -2.16
CA GLY A 16 22.79 -13.35 -1.79
C GLY A 16 23.35 -14.68 -2.25
N TRP A 17 23.95 -14.68 -3.43
CA TRP A 17 25.02 -15.64 -3.65
C TRP A 17 26.17 -15.28 -2.71
N ASP A 18 26.39 -16.10 -1.68
CA ASP A 18 27.50 -15.95 -0.75
C ASP A 18 28.79 -16.44 -1.41
N ARG A 19 29.68 -15.53 -1.79
CA ARG A 19 31.01 -15.85 -2.35
C ARG A 19 32.04 -15.88 -1.22
N LYS A 20 32.56 -17.07 -0.88
CA LYS A 20 33.68 -17.17 0.08
C LYS A 20 34.97 -16.62 -0.53
N LYS A 21 35.70 -15.79 0.22
CA LYS A 21 37.02 -15.21 -0.17
C LYS A 21 38.16 -16.26 -0.29
N ARG A 22 38.05 -17.43 0.37
CA ARG A 22 38.96 -18.57 0.24
C ARG A 22 38.14 -19.87 0.13
N GLY A 23 38.39 -20.68 -0.90
CA GLY A 23 37.68 -21.93 -1.19
C GLY A 23 37.15 -22.02 -2.62
N SER A 24 36.45 -23.11 -2.96
CA SER A 24 35.87 -23.30 -4.31
C SER A 24 34.99 -22.11 -4.67
N GLY A 25 35.27 -21.42 -5.78
CA GLY A 25 34.64 -20.16 -6.20
C GLY A 25 33.12 -20.20 -6.44
N THR A 26 32.45 -21.33 -6.20
CA THR A 26 31.00 -21.45 -6.26
C THR A 26 30.39 -21.17 -4.89
N GLY A 27 29.71 -20.03 -4.80
CA GLY A 27 29.00 -19.59 -3.59
C GLY A 27 27.75 -20.41 -3.25
N TYR A 28 27.18 -20.15 -2.07
CA TYR A 28 25.87 -20.69 -1.68
C TYR A 28 24.76 -19.69 -2.03
N PHE A 29 23.64 -20.18 -2.54
CA PHE A 29 22.44 -19.36 -2.64
C PHE A 29 21.67 -19.39 -1.32
N TYR A 30 21.28 -18.22 -0.81
CA TYR A 30 20.39 -18.13 0.34
C TYR A 30 19.23 -17.15 0.11
N LEU A 31 18.14 -17.36 0.85
CA LEU A 31 17.00 -16.45 0.92
C LEU A 31 16.75 -15.98 2.36
N SER A 32 16.55 -14.67 2.51
CA SER A 32 16.11 -14.09 3.77
C SER A 32 14.58 -14.18 3.86
N VAL A 33 14.08 -14.92 4.84
CA VAL A 33 12.65 -15.14 5.08
C VAL A 33 12.26 -14.54 6.42
N ARG A 34 11.12 -13.84 6.45
CA ARG A 34 10.59 -13.31 7.71
C ARG A 34 9.72 -14.35 8.39
N THR A 35 10.03 -14.62 9.64
CA THR A 35 9.25 -15.48 10.53
C THR A 35 8.74 -14.63 11.71
N PRO A 36 7.79 -15.13 12.52
CA PRO A 36 7.38 -14.45 13.74
C PRO A 36 8.53 -14.16 14.71
N ALA A 37 9.59 -14.98 14.66
CA ALA A 37 10.79 -14.85 15.50
C ALA A 37 11.89 -13.94 14.89
N GLY A 38 11.64 -13.30 13.74
CA GLY A 38 12.60 -12.42 13.08
C GLY A 38 12.98 -12.85 11.66
N VAL A 39 14.09 -12.34 11.13
CA VAL A 39 14.56 -12.67 9.78
C VAL A 39 15.56 -13.82 9.84
N ARG A 40 15.33 -14.88 9.06
CA ARG A 40 16.21 -16.08 8.99
C ARG A 40 16.70 -16.30 7.56
N LYS A 41 17.93 -16.81 7.41
CA LYS A 41 18.49 -17.21 6.11
C LYS A 41 18.20 -18.69 5.85
N LEU A 42 17.59 -18.99 4.71
CA LEU A 42 17.42 -20.35 4.18
C LEU A 42 18.49 -20.59 3.12
N TYR A 43 19.32 -21.61 3.32
CA TYR A 43 20.41 -21.95 2.41
C TYR A 43 19.96 -23.08 1.48
N PHE A 44 20.11 -22.87 0.17
CA PHE A 44 19.66 -23.82 -0.87
C PHE A 44 20.82 -24.59 -1.51
N GLY A 45 22.03 -24.46 -0.97
CA GLY A 45 23.21 -25.16 -1.47
C GLY A 45 23.96 -24.40 -2.57
N ARG A 46 24.85 -25.12 -3.26
CA ARG A 46 25.72 -24.62 -4.34
C ARG A 46 25.27 -25.16 -5.69
N ARG A 47 25.84 -24.63 -6.77
CA ARG A 47 25.67 -25.14 -8.15
C ARG A 47 24.19 -25.30 -8.49
N THR A 48 23.78 -26.45 -9.05
CA THR A 48 22.45 -26.69 -9.60
C THR A 48 21.32 -26.37 -8.62
N ALA A 49 21.44 -26.80 -7.36
CA ALA A 49 20.40 -26.54 -6.36
C ALA A 49 20.23 -25.04 -6.07
N GLY A 50 21.35 -24.30 -5.95
CA GLY A 50 21.33 -22.85 -5.77
C GLY A 50 20.84 -22.10 -7.02
N HIS A 51 21.23 -22.55 -8.22
CA HIS A 51 20.80 -21.95 -9.48
C HIS A 51 19.30 -22.14 -9.74
N LEU A 52 18.76 -23.33 -9.47
CA LEU A 52 17.32 -23.59 -9.58
C LEU A 52 16.53 -22.72 -8.59
N ALA A 53 16.99 -22.62 -7.34
CA ALA A 53 16.36 -21.76 -6.34
C ALA A 53 16.41 -20.28 -6.74
N ALA A 54 17.54 -19.80 -7.29
CA ALA A 54 17.68 -18.45 -7.81
C ALA A 54 16.74 -18.18 -8.99
N ALA A 55 16.63 -19.12 -9.93
CA ALA A 55 15.74 -18.99 -11.09
C ALA A 55 14.26 -18.88 -10.67
N VAL A 56 13.81 -19.69 -9.70
CA VAL A 56 12.44 -19.61 -9.17
C VAL A 56 12.16 -18.26 -8.49
N VAL A 57 13.14 -17.73 -7.76
CA VAL A 57 13.01 -16.43 -7.08
C VAL A 57 12.95 -15.30 -8.09
N GLU A 58 13.77 -15.36 -9.14
CA GLU A 58 13.77 -14.38 -10.20
C GLU A 58 12.47 -14.40 -11.01
N GLN A 59 11.95 -15.59 -11.35
CA GLN A 59 10.65 -15.72 -12.00
C GLN A 59 9.52 -15.09 -11.18
N ARG A 60 9.53 -15.31 -9.84
CA ARG A 60 8.56 -14.67 -8.92
C ARG A 60 8.77 -13.16 -8.81
N ARG A 61 10.00 -12.66 -8.96
CA ARG A 61 10.28 -11.23 -9.00
C ARG A 61 9.72 -10.61 -10.27
N GLN A 62 9.98 -11.22 -11.42
CA GLN A 62 9.49 -10.78 -12.73
C GLN A 62 7.96 -10.78 -12.79
N ALA A 63 7.30 -11.86 -12.32
CA ALA A 63 5.85 -11.92 -12.27
C ALA A 63 5.24 -10.80 -11.40
N ARG A 64 5.85 -10.49 -10.25
CA ARG A 64 5.43 -9.36 -9.41
C ARG A 64 5.64 -8.03 -10.11
N GLN A 65 6.81 -7.82 -10.72
CA GLN A 65 7.10 -6.58 -11.44
C GLN A 65 6.13 -6.35 -12.60
N ALA A 66 5.79 -7.40 -13.35
CA ALA A 66 4.78 -7.34 -14.41
C ALA A 66 3.40 -6.94 -13.85
N ALA A 67 2.95 -7.58 -12.76
CA ALA A 67 1.69 -7.21 -12.12
C ALA A 67 1.68 -5.75 -11.61
N TRP A 68 2.77 -5.31 -10.98
CA TRP A 68 2.92 -3.91 -10.54
C TRP A 68 2.90 -2.93 -11.70
N LYS A 69 3.49 -3.29 -12.85
CA LYS A 69 3.50 -2.47 -14.05
C LYS A 69 2.08 -2.26 -14.58
N VAL A 70 1.29 -3.33 -14.70
CA VAL A 70 -0.12 -3.26 -15.12
C VAL A 70 -0.93 -2.34 -14.20
N ILE A 71 -0.85 -2.55 -12.88
CA ILE A 71 -1.56 -1.70 -11.90
C ILE A 71 -1.12 -0.24 -12.01
N ARG A 72 0.17 0.02 -12.23
CA ARG A 72 0.70 1.37 -12.37
C ARG A 72 0.21 2.04 -13.65
N GLU A 73 0.16 1.30 -14.76
CA GLU A 73 -0.34 1.79 -16.04
C GLU A 73 -1.84 2.11 -15.96
N GLU A 74 -2.64 1.22 -15.38
CA GLU A 74 -4.07 1.47 -15.15
C GLU A 74 -4.31 2.70 -14.28
N ARG A 75 -3.59 2.83 -13.16
CA ARG A 75 -3.68 4.03 -12.30
C ARG A 75 -3.22 5.30 -13.00
N ALA A 76 -2.18 5.22 -13.82
CA ALA A 76 -1.70 6.38 -14.56
C ALA A 76 -2.74 6.81 -15.61
N ALA A 77 -3.44 5.86 -16.24
CA ALA A 77 -4.48 6.14 -17.21
C ALA A 77 -5.70 6.85 -16.59
N THR A 78 -6.05 6.58 -15.33
CA THR A 78 -7.20 7.21 -14.65
C THR A 78 -6.82 8.37 -13.72
N ALA A 79 -5.53 8.62 -13.50
CA ALA A 79 -5.05 9.57 -12.48
C ALA A 79 -5.67 10.98 -12.60
N GLU A 80 -5.82 11.48 -13.83
CA GLU A 80 -6.40 12.80 -14.06
C GLU A 80 -7.91 12.82 -13.81
N ALA A 81 -8.63 11.77 -14.22
CA ALA A 81 -10.05 11.62 -13.91
C ALA A 81 -10.29 11.51 -12.40
N ASP A 82 -9.44 10.76 -11.69
CA ASP A 82 -9.48 10.62 -10.24
C ASP A 82 -9.21 11.98 -9.54
N ARG A 83 -8.25 12.76 -10.05
CA ARG A 83 -7.97 14.12 -9.56
C ARG A 83 -9.18 15.03 -9.72
N LEU A 84 -9.76 15.08 -10.93
CA LEU A 84 -10.93 15.91 -11.22
C LEU A 84 -12.17 15.47 -10.43
N ALA A 85 -12.37 14.18 -10.25
CA ALA A 85 -13.45 13.64 -9.42
C ALA A 85 -13.29 14.04 -7.94
N ALA A 86 -12.07 14.04 -7.41
CA ALA A 86 -11.78 14.51 -6.06
C ALA A 86 -12.05 16.01 -5.90
N GLU A 87 -11.64 16.83 -6.87
CA GLU A 87 -11.92 18.27 -6.88
C GLU A 87 -13.43 18.56 -6.95
N LEU A 88 -14.15 17.87 -7.83
CA LEU A 88 -15.60 17.99 -7.94
C LEU A 88 -16.30 17.58 -6.65
N THR A 89 -15.86 16.48 -6.02
CA THR A 89 -16.40 16.01 -4.75
C THR A 89 -16.20 17.05 -3.65
N ALA A 90 -15.01 17.62 -3.54
CA ALA A 90 -14.72 18.67 -2.56
C ALA A 90 -15.58 19.92 -2.79
N ALA A 91 -15.77 20.34 -4.05
CA ALA A 91 -16.64 21.45 -4.40
C ALA A 91 -18.12 21.16 -4.04
N ALA A 92 -18.61 19.96 -4.36
CA ALA A 92 -19.97 19.53 -4.03
C ALA A 92 -20.21 19.48 -2.52
N GLU A 93 -19.24 18.97 -1.74
CA GLU A 93 -19.29 18.97 -0.28
C GLU A 93 -19.35 20.39 0.29
N ALA A 94 -18.52 21.31 -0.21
CA ALA A 94 -18.50 22.70 0.22
C ALA A 94 -19.83 23.41 -0.08
N LEU A 95 -20.37 23.24 -1.29
CA LEU A 95 -21.67 23.80 -1.67
C LEU A 95 -22.82 23.24 -0.83
N SER A 96 -22.82 21.92 -0.60
CA SER A 96 -23.82 21.26 0.25
C SER A 96 -23.74 21.77 1.69
N ALA A 97 -22.53 21.92 2.23
CA ALA A 97 -22.32 22.47 3.57
C ALA A 97 -22.81 23.91 3.67
N ALA A 98 -22.49 24.76 2.68
CA ALA A 98 -22.94 26.15 2.63
C ALA A 98 -24.47 26.23 2.61
N TRP A 99 -25.13 25.43 1.76
CA TRP A 99 -26.58 25.34 1.70
C TRP A 99 -27.20 24.91 3.04
N LEU A 100 -26.62 23.91 3.70
CA LEU A 100 -27.08 23.43 5.00
C LEU A 100 -26.94 24.52 6.07
N VAL A 101 -25.83 25.27 6.07
CA VAL A 101 -25.65 26.41 6.98
C VAL A 101 -26.70 27.50 6.73
N LEU A 102 -26.95 27.87 5.47
CA LEU A 102 -27.93 28.89 5.10
C LEU A 102 -29.37 28.49 5.47
N THR A 103 -29.69 27.21 5.39
CA THR A 103 -31.01 26.65 5.77
C THR A 103 -31.14 26.38 7.28
N GLY A 104 -30.20 26.90 8.08
CA GLY A 104 -30.26 26.81 9.55
C GLY A 104 -29.87 25.45 10.11
N HIS A 105 -29.10 24.65 9.37
CA HIS A 105 -28.46 23.45 9.91
C HIS A 105 -27.10 23.79 10.52
N GLU A 106 -26.58 22.87 11.33
CA GLU A 106 -25.25 22.91 11.91
C GLU A 106 -24.68 21.48 11.96
N ARG A 107 -23.36 21.36 11.87
CA ARG A 107 -22.68 20.06 11.93
C ARG A 107 -22.35 19.71 13.39
N ARG A 108 -22.90 18.62 13.91
CA ARG A 108 -22.63 18.08 15.26
C ARG A 108 -22.19 16.62 15.15
N ARG A 109 -21.00 16.30 15.69
CA ARG A 109 -20.42 14.94 15.69
C ARG A 109 -20.39 14.27 14.31
N GLY A 110 -20.11 15.06 13.26
CA GLY A 110 -20.05 14.58 11.88
C GLY A 110 -21.38 14.61 11.12
N GLU A 111 -22.52 14.77 11.80
CA GLU A 111 -23.85 14.81 11.19
C GLU A 111 -24.40 16.24 11.10
N TRP A 112 -25.23 16.51 10.10
CA TRP A 112 -25.97 17.78 9.98
C TRP A 112 -27.30 17.71 10.74
N ARG A 113 -27.60 18.71 11.56
CA ARG A 113 -28.84 18.81 12.33
C ARG A 113 -29.45 20.20 12.21
N LYS A 114 -30.78 20.29 12.13
CA LYS A 114 -31.49 21.58 12.10
C LYS A 114 -31.34 22.29 13.45
N ARG A 115 -30.96 23.57 13.45
CA ARG A 115 -30.94 24.40 14.67
C ARG A 115 -32.36 24.51 15.20
N ARG A 116 -32.54 24.21 16.48
CA ARG A 116 -33.78 24.51 17.19
C ARG A 116 -33.69 25.97 17.63
N GLY A 117 -34.54 26.83 17.09
CA GLY A 117 -34.54 28.26 17.42
C GLY A 117 -34.84 28.49 18.90
N LYS A 118 -34.01 29.29 19.57
CA LYS A 118 -34.44 30.06 20.76
C LYS A 118 -35.10 31.35 20.26
N GLU A 119 -36.24 31.24 19.58
CA GLU A 119 -37.05 32.40 19.20
C GLU A 119 -38.52 31.96 19.06
N ALA A 120 -39.17 31.78 20.21
CA ALA A 120 -40.61 31.91 20.38
C ALA A 120 -40.93 32.38 21.82
N GLU A 121 -40.01 33.11 22.47
CA GLU A 121 -40.20 33.71 23.79
C GLU A 121 -39.49 35.06 23.76
N GLY A 122 -40.24 36.14 23.48
CA GLY A 122 -39.67 37.49 23.36
C GLY A 122 -40.30 38.43 22.34
N ARG A 123 -41.50 38.14 21.81
CA ARG A 123 -42.30 39.14 21.08
C ARG A 123 -43.73 39.15 21.60
N ASN A 124 -43.88 39.58 22.85
CA ASN A 124 -45.09 40.13 23.48
C ASN A 124 -44.72 40.58 24.90
N ALA A 125 -44.21 41.81 25.01
CA ALA A 125 -44.25 42.66 26.20
C ALA A 125 -43.98 44.10 25.73
#